data_AF-A0A2N2MX41-F1
#
_entry.id   AF-A0A2N2MX41-F1
#
_cell.length_a   1.000
_cell.length_b   1.000
_cell.length_c   1.000
_cell.angle_alpha   90.00
_cell.angle_beta   90.00
_cell.angle_gamma   90.00
#
_symmetry.space_group_name_H-M   'P 1'
#
loop_
_entity.id
_entity.type
_entity.pdbx_description
1 polymer ?
#
loop_
_entity_poly.entity_id
_entity_poly.type
_entity_poly.pdbx_seq_one_letter_code
_entity_poly.pdbx_strand_id
1 'polypeptide(L)'
;MSENTNDIPRRRGGQPGNLNHLKHGLYIEGRSIRNTTPIERAQINDLVHIIACTKDYINRLYEEGLKCKTIAEFNLTMHNISAAAMALTRLISIHNQFQSICLPSDFIVTKKTTVLNLVEHYKKKMSSVVDISELESISED
;
A
#
# COMPACT_ATOMS: atom_id res chain seq x y z
N MET A 1 18.88 53.08 -14.54
CA MET A 1 17.89 52.51 -13.61
C MET A 1 18.03 51.00 -13.72
N SER A 2 18.54 50.34 -12.69
CA SER A 2 18.91 48.92 -12.70
C SER A 2 17.70 48.05 -12.37
N GLU A 3 17.40 47.09 -13.25
CA GLU A 3 16.44 46.01 -13.02
C GLU A 3 16.98 45.06 -11.94
N ASN A 4 16.31 44.99 -10.78
CA ASN A 4 16.56 43.97 -9.77
C ASN A 4 15.58 42.81 -9.97
N THR A 5 15.98 41.81 -10.76
CA THR A 5 15.33 40.50 -10.81
C THR A 5 15.69 39.72 -9.55
N ASN A 6 14.81 39.72 -8.56
CA ASN A 6 14.94 38.90 -7.35
C ASN A 6 14.65 37.42 -7.66
N ASP A 7 15.62 36.73 -8.28
CA ASP A 7 15.61 35.26 -8.36
C ASP A 7 15.92 34.68 -6.97
N ILE A 8 14.91 34.10 -6.32
CA ILE A 8 15.09 33.39 -5.05
C ILE A 8 15.82 32.07 -5.35
N PRO A 9 17.06 31.84 -4.88
CA PRO A 9 17.78 30.61 -5.19
C PRO A 9 17.10 29.41 -4.54
N ARG A 10 16.75 28.40 -5.34
CA ARG A 10 16.24 27.11 -4.85
C ARG A 10 17.27 26.50 -3.89
N ARG A 11 16.90 26.33 -2.62
CA ARG A 11 17.78 25.73 -1.60
C ARG A 11 18.17 24.33 -2.05
N ARG A 12 19.48 24.08 -2.17
CA ARG A 12 20.03 22.76 -2.49
C ARG A 12 19.52 21.74 -1.46
N GLY A 13 19.17 20.55 -1.92
CA GLY A 13 18.61 19.48 -1.09
C GLY A 13 19.45 19.20 0.16
N GLY A 14 18.81 18.62 1.17
CA GLY A 14 19.43 18.31 2.46
C GLY A 14 20.68 17.43 2.32
N GLN A 15 21.53 17.48 3.35
CA GLN A 15 22.79 16.75 3.43
C GLN A 15 22.60 15.25 3.10
N PRO A 16 23.44 14.64 2.23
CA PRO A 16 23.33 13.23 1.91
C PRO A 16 23.48 12.40 3.19
N GLY A 17 22.50 11.55 3.48
CA GLY A 17 22.35 10.82 4.75
C GLY A 17 21.28 11.39 5.70
N ASN A 18 20.76 12.60 5.44
CA ASN A 18 19.63 13.15 6.19
C ASN A 18 18.30 12.53 5.72
N LEU A 19 17.92 11.42 6.36
CA LEU A 19 16.68 10.70 6.10
C LEU A 19 15.40 11.48 6.50
N ASN A 20 15.52 12.67 7.10
CA ASN A 20 14.32 13.43 7.49
C ASN A 20 13.49 13.85 6.26
N HIS A 21 14.09 14.08 5.09
CA HIS A 21 13.30 14.33 3.89
C HIS A 21 12.44 13.12 3.47
N LEU A 22 12.88 11.89 3.76
CA LEU A 22 12.10 10.66 3.53
C LEU A 22 10.95 10.54 4.54
N LYS A 23 11.16 11.02 5.77
CA LYS A 23 10.09 11.13 6.78
C LYS A 23 9.06 12.20 6.42
N HIS A 24 9.51 13.35 5.90
CA HIS A 24 8.63 14.49 5.61
C HIS A 24 7.86 14.40 4.28
N GLY A 25 8.23 13.50 3.37
CA GLY A 25 7.47 13.24 2.14
C GLY A 25 6.13 12.51 2.35
N LEU A 26 5.80 12.11 3.58
CA LEU A 26 4.65 11.27 3.90
C LEU A 26 3.60 11.92 4.81
N TYR A 27 3.70 13.21 5.12
CA TYR A 27 2.62 13.93 5.80
C TYR A 27 1.60 14.43 4.78
N ILE A 28 0.83 13.51 4.18
CA ILE A 28 -0.47 13.85 3.63
C ILE A 28 -1.45 13.72 4.79
N GLU A 29 -1.83 14.86 5.36
CA GLU A 29 -2.89 14.95 6.36
C GLU A 29 -4.14 14.19 5.89
N GLY A 30 -4.61 13.27 6.73
CA GLY A 30 -5.94 12.65 6.60
C GLY A 30 -6.00 11.27 5.96
N ARG A 31 -4.96 10.75 5.30
CA ARG A 31 -4.97 9.39 4.74
C ARG A 31 -3.63 8.70 4.89
N SER A 32 -3.48 7.94 5.97
CA SER A 32 -2.41 6.97 6.14
C SER A 32 -2.52 5.92 5.02
N ILE A 33 -1.77 6.14 3.94
CA ILE A 33 -1.31 5.06 3.07
C ILE A 33 -0.50 4.19 4.01
N ARG A 34 -1.07 3.07 4.49
CA ARG A 34 -0.29 2.03 5.14
C ARG A 34 0.60 1.41 4.08
N ASN A 35 1.70 2.10 3.78
CA ASN A 35 2.88 1.46 3.21
C ASN A 35 3.22 0.38 4.22
N THR A 36 3.02 -0.89 3.85
CA THR A 36 3.34 -2.00 4.75
C THR A 36 4.74 -1.78 5.29
N THR A 37 4.80 -1.55 6.59
CA THR A 37 6.05 -1.28 7.28
C THR A 37 7.00 -2.45 6.98
N PRO A 38 8.32 -2.25 6.98
CA PRO A 38 9.25 -3.36 6.82
C PRO A 38 8.94 -4.56 7.75
N ILE A 39 8.37 -4.27 8.92
CA ILE A 39 7.86 -5.24 9.90
C ILE A 39 6.65 -6.01 9.36
N GLU A 40 5.62 -5.34 8.85
CA GLU A 40 4.44 -6.00 8.26
C GLU A 40 4.81 -6.85 7.04
N ARG A 41 5.79 -6.42 6.24
CA ARG A 41 6.32 -7.24 5.12
C ARG A 41 7.06 -8.48 5.61
N ALA A 42 7.86 -8.38 6.67
CA ALA A 42 8.50 -9.54 7.29
C ALA A 42 7.45 -10.53 7.81
N GLN A 43 6.40 -10.05 8.48
CA GLN A 43 5.30 -10.89 8.97
C GLN A 43 4.53 -11.60 7.85
N ILE A 44 4.33 -10.96 6.69
CA ILE A 44 3.71 -11.60 5.51
C ILE A 44 4.63 -12.69 4.97
N ASN A 45 5.94 -12.44 4.88
CA ASN A 45 6.90 -13.45 4.44
C ASN A 45 6.96 -14.64 5.40
N ASP A 46 6.91 -14.39 6.70
CA ASP A 46 6.83 -15.43 7.73
C ASP A 46 5.55 -16.26 7.57
N LEU A 47 4.41 -15.62 7.31
CA LEU A 47 3.15 -16.31 7.05
C LEU A 47 3.23 -17.20 5.81
N VAL A 48 3.82 -16.71 4.71
CA VAL A 48 4.04 -17.49 3.48
C VAL A 48 4.95 -18.69 3.75
N HIS A 49 6.01 -18.49 4.54
CA HIS A 49 6.90 -19.57 4.96
C HIS A 49 6.17 -20.65 5.76
N ILE A 50 5.33 -20.26 6.71
CA ILE A 50 4.51 -21.19 7.52
C ILE A 50 3.52 -21.97 6.63
N ILE A 51 2.90 -21.31 5.64
CA ILE A 51 2.03 -21.97 4.66
C ILE A 51 2.80 -23.05 3.89
N ALA A 52 3.99 -22.74 3.40
CA ALA A 52 4.85 -23.69 2.69
C ALA A 52 5.25 -24.87 3.59
N CYS A 53 5.70 -24.60 4.82
CA CYS A 53 6.05 -25.64 5.79
C CYS A 53 4.85 -26.54 6.14
N THR A 54 3.66 -25.97 6.27
CA THR A 54 2.43 -26.74 6.56
C THR A 54 2.06 -27.65 5.38
N LYS A 55 2.22 -27.18 4.15
CA LYS A 55 2.02 -28.00 2.94
C LYS A 55 3.02 -29.16 2.89
N ASP A 56 4.29 -28.90 3.15
CA ASP A 56 5.32 -29.95 3.16
C ASP A 56 5.08 -30.97 4.28
N TYR A 57 4.60 -30.51 5.44
CA TYR A 57 4.20 -31.39 6.54
C TYR A 57 3.07 -32.34 6.15
N ILE A 58 2.02 -31.83 5.47
CA ILE A 58 0.91 -32.66 4.96
C ILE A 58 1.44 -33.74 3.99
N ASN A 59 2.33 -33.36 3.08
CA ASN A 59 2.91 -34.30 2.12
C ASN A 59 3.73 -35.39 2.85
N ARG A 60 4.53 -35.02 3.85
CA ARG A 60 5.29 -35.99 4.65
C ARG A 60 4.38 -36.96 5.41
N LEU A 61 3.33 -36.43 6.05
CA LEU A 61 2.33 -37.25 6.74
C LEU A 61 1.61 -38.22 5.80
N TYR A 62 1.34 -37.79 4.57
CA TYR A 62 0.75 -38.66 3.56
C TYR A 62 1.66 -39.83 3.20
N GLU A 63 2.95 -39.55 2.94
CA GLU A 63 3.96 -40.58 2.66
C GLU A 63 4.18 -41.55 3.84
N GLU A 64 4.05 -41.06 5.08
CA GLU A 64 4.07 -41.90 6.28
C GLU A 64 2.79 -42.74 6.41
N GLY A 65 1.64 -42.15 6.10
CA GLY A 65 0.33 -42.82 6.07
C GLY A 65 0.30 -44.03 5.13
N LEU A 66 1.00 -43.94 3.98
CA LEU A 66 1.14 -45.06 3.04
C LEU A 66 1.90 -46.26 3.62
N LYS A 67 2.71 -46.05 4.67
CA LYS A 67 3.53 -47.08 5.31
C LYS A 67 2.88 -47.66 6.57
N CYS A 68 1.72 -47.15 6.98
CA CYS A 68 1.00 -47.63 8.15
C CYS A 68 0.62 -49.11 8.00
N LYS A 69 0.90 -49.90 9.04
CA LYS A 69 0.59 -51.34 9.05
C LYS A 69 -0.72 -51.62 9.77
N THR A 70 -1.12 -50.73 10.67
CA THR A 70 -2.31 -50.88 11.49
C THR A 70 -3.37 -49.84 11.11
N ILE A 71 -4.64 -50.23 11.23
CA ILE A 71 -5.78 -49.33 11.01
C ILE A 71 -5.76 -48.17 12.00
N ALA A 72 -5.27 -48.37 13.23
CA ALA A 72 -5.15 -47.33 14.24
C ALA A 72 -4.16 -46.22 13.81
N GLU A 73 -2.98 -46.59 13.31
CA GLU A 73 -1.99 -45.65 12.79
C GLU A 73 -2.51 -44.91 11.55
N PHE A 74 -3.22 -45.62 10.66
CA PHE A 74 -3.84 -45.02 9.48
C PHE A 74 -4.91 -43.98 9.86
N ASN A 75 -5.78 -44.28 10.82
CA ASN A 75 -6.79 -43.34 11.29
C ASN A 75 -6.16 -42.11 11.96
N LEU A 76 -5.09 -42.30 12.73
CA LEU A 76 -4.35 -41.20 13.36
C LEU A 76 -3.68 -40.29 12.33
N THR A 77 -3.01 -40.88 11.32
CA THR A 77 -2.38 -40.11 10.24
C THR A 77 -3.42 -39.35 9.43
N MET A 78 -4.56 -39.96 9.10
CA MET A 78 -5.66 -39.29 8.40
C MET A 78 -6.28 -38.14 9.22
N HIS A 79 -6.43 -38.32 10.53
CA HIS A 79 -6.87 -37.27 11.44
C HIS A 79 -5.88 -36.08 11.45
N ASN A 80 -4.58 -36.36 11.54
CA ASN A 80 -3.53 -35.36 11.52
C ASN A 80 -3.48 -34.58 10.20
N ILE A 81 -3.64 -35.28 9.06
CA ILE A 81 -3.73 -34.65 7.73
C ILE A 81 -4.94 -33.73 7.67
N SER A 82 -6.10 -34.17 8.16
CA SER A 82 -7.32 -33.37 8.18
C SER A 82 -7.17 -32.10 9.03
N ALA A 83 -6.54 -32.23 10.22
CA ALA A 83 -6.25 -31.10 11.09
C ALA A 83 -5.28 -30.11 10.43
N ALA A 84 -4.21 -30.60 9.79
CA ALA A 84 -3.25 -29.77 9.09
C ALA A 84 -3.87 -29.07 7.86
N ALA A 85 -4.75 -29.74 7.11
CA ALA A 85 -5.47 -29.13 5.99
C ALA A 85 -6.41 -28.00 6.44
N MET A 86 -7.10 -28.16 7.58
CA MET A 86 -7.90 -27.10 8.18
C MET A 86 -7.03 -25.90 8.59
N ALA A 87 -5.86 -26.15 9.20
CA ALA A 87 -4.92 -25.10 9.56
C ALA A 87 -4.40 -24.35 8.33
N LEU A 88 -4.02 -25.07 7.27
CA LEU A 88 -3.57 -24.50 6.00
C LEU A 88 -4.65 -23.59 5.37
N THR A 89 -5.91 -24.04 5.37
CA THR A 89 -7.03 -23.25 4.85
C THR A 89 -7.21 -21.94 5.61
N ARG A 90 -7.06 -21.98 6.94
CA ARG A 90 -7.13 -20.77 7.80
C ARG A 90 -5.96 -19.83 7.52
N LEU A 91 -4.74 -20.35 7.39
CA LEU A 91 -3.55 -19.56 7.08
C LEU A 91 -3.67 -18.86 5.72
N ILE A 92 -4.18 -19.56 4.70
CA ILE A 92 -4.44 -18.97 3.37
C ILE A 92 -5.51 -17.88 3.46
N SER A 93 -6.58 -18.10 4.22
CA SER A 93 -7.62 -17.09 4.45
C SER A 93 -7.05 -15.82 5.08
N ILE A 94 -6.20 -15.97 6.11
CA ILE A 94 -5.49 -14.86 6.75
C ILE A 94 -4.58 -14.13 5.75
N HIS A 95 -3.80 -14.88 4.96
CA HIS A 95 -2.94 -14.31 3.93
C HIS A 95 -3.73 -13.47 2.91
N ASN A 96 -4.89 -13.96 2.47
CA ASN A 96 -5.75 -13.23 1.53
C ASN A 96 -6.31 -11.93 2.13
N GLN A 97 -6.65 -11.93 3.43
CA GLN A 97 -7.08 -10.72 4.14
C GLN A 97 -5.96 -9.68 4.22
N PHE A 98 -4.71 -10.10 4.43
CA PHE A 98 -3.56 -9.18 4.41
C PHE A 98 -3.26 -8.62 3.03
N GLN A 99 -3.52 -9.38 1.95
CA GLN A 99 -3.37 -8.88 0.58
C GLN A 99 -4.48 -7.89 0.17
N SER A 100 -5.70 -8.05 0.70
CA SER A 100 -6.85 -7.20 0.33
C SER A 100 -6.86 -5.83 1.01
N ILE A 101 -5.88 -5.51 1.87
CA ILE A 101 -5.68 -4.15 2.41
C ILE A 101 -4.89 -3.33 1.38
N CYS A 102 -5.37 -3.31 0.14
CA CYS A 102 -4.93 -2.34 -0.84
C CYS A 102 -5.75 -1.07 -0.67
N LEU A 103 -5.07 0.07 -0.88
CA LEU A 103 -5.57 1.43 -0.71
C LEU A 103 -7.06 1.57 -1.07
N PRO A 104 -7.86 2.28 -0.24
CA PRO A 104 -9.21 2.63 -0.65
C PRO A 104 -9.13 3.30 -2.02
N SER A 105 -10.01 2.87 -2.92
CA SER A 105 -10.20 3.34 -4.30
C SER A 105 -10.32 4.87 -4.43
N ASP A 106 -10.35 5.58 -3.31
CA ASP A 106 -10.30 7.02 -3.22
C ASP A 106 -9.03 7.68 -3.77
N PHE A 107 -7.99 6.94 -4.17
CA PHE A 107 -6.84 7.54 -4.86
C PHE A 107 -7.26 8.31 -6.14
N ILE A 108 -8.33 7.85 -6.80
CA ILE A 108 -8.92 8.53 -7.96
C ILE A 108 -9.65 9.81 -7.53
N VAL A 109 -10.36 9.75 -6.39
CA VAL A 109 -11.10 10.90 -5.84
C VAL A 109 -10.13 11.99 -5.37
N THR A 110 -9.05 11.61 -4.68
CA THR A 110 -8.04 12.57 -4.19
C THR A 110 -7.30 13.27 -5.32
N LYS A 111 -6.98 12.57 -6.42
CA LYS A 111 -6.39 13.19 -7.62
C LYS A 111 -7.31 14.26 -8.22
N LYS A 112 -8.62 14.02 -8.25
CA LYS A 112 -9.59 15.01 -8.75
C LYS A 112 -9.67 16.23 -7.83
N THR A 113 -9.70 16.02 -6.51
CA THR A 113 -9.79 17.12 -5.54
C THR A 113 -8.52 17.98 -5.52
N THR A 114 -7.32 17.39 -5.59
CA THR A 114 -6.07 18.17 -5.60
C THR A 114 -5.92 18.98 -6.87
N VAL A 115 -6.30 18.43 -8.03
CA VAL A 115 -6.30 19.16 -9.31
C VAL A 115 -7.30 20.32 -9.27
N LEU A 116 -8.51 20.10 -8.73
CA LEU A 116 -9.51 21.17 -8.58
C LEU A 116 -9.02 22.31 -7.68
N ASN A 117 -8.43 21.98 -6.52
CA ASN A 117 -7.88 22.99 -5.61
C ASN A 117 -6.72 23.77 -6.25
N LEU A 118 -5.92 23.12 -7.11
CA LEU A 118 -4.82 23.75 -7.84
C LEU A 118 -5.37 24.72 -8.89
N VAL A 119 -6.39 24.30 -9.66
CA VAL A 119 -7.08 25.14 -10.65
C VAL A 119 -7.73 26.34 -9.95
N GLU A 120 -8.40 26.15 -8.82
CA GLU A 120 -9.04 27.21 -8.06
C GLU A 120 -8.01 28.22 -7.51
N HIS A 121 -6.87 27.74 -7.01
CA HIS A 121 -5.77 28.59 -6.56
C HIS A 121 -5.22 29.46 -7.70
N TYR A 122 -5.03 28.90 -8.90
CA TYR A 122 -4.59 29.68 -10.06
C TYR A 122 -5.67 30.61 -10.61
N LYS A 123 -6.95 30.22 -10.57
CA LYS A 123 -8.08 31.09 -10.95
C LYS A 123 -8.17 32.31 -10.01
N LYS A 124 -8.03 32.08 -8.70
CA LYS A 124 -8.01 33.16 -7.68
C LYS A 124 -6.79 34.06 -7.79
N LYS A 125 -5.63 33.49 -8.16
CA LYS A 125 -4.42 34.29 -8.42
C LYS A 125 -4.55 35.11 -9.72
N MET A 126 -5.13 34.54 -10.78
CA MET A 126 -5.43 35.28 -12.01
C MET A 126 -6.47 36.37 -11.78
N SER A 127 -7.52 36.13 -10.98
CA SER A 127 -8.54 37.14 -10.68
C SER A 127 -8.01 38.32 -9.87
N SER A 128 -6.90 38.11 -9.15
CA SER A 128 -6.21 39.19 -8.42
C SER A 128 -5.27 40.02 -9.31
N VAL A 129 -4.96 39.54 -10.52
CA VAL A 129 -4.02 40.18 -11.47
C VAL A 129 -4.75 40.71 -12.72
N VAL A 130 -5.86 40.10 -13.09
CA VAL A 130 -6.71 40.42 -14.25
C VAL A 130 -8.16 40.38 -13.78
N ASP A 131 -8.94 41.41 -14.08
CA ASP A 131 -10.38 41.39 -13.83
C ASP A 131 -11.04 40.45 -14.87
N ILE A 132 -11.23 39.18 -14.48
CA ILE A 132 -11.69 38.09 -15.38
C ILE A 132 -13.11 38.35 -15.90
N SER A 133 -13.85 39.27 -15.27
CA SER A 133 -15.17 39.77 -15.68
C SER A 133 -15.18 40.31 -17.11
N GLU A 134 -14.03 40.75 -17.63
CA GLU A 134 -13.89 41.34 -18.97
C GLU A 134 -13.50 40.31 -20.06
N LEU A 135 -13.11 39.08 -19.67
CA LEU A 135 -12.65 38.02 -20.58
C LEU A 135 -13.71 36.94 -20.84
N GLU A 136 -14.63 36.70 -19.89
CA GLU A 136 -15.76 35.77 -20.08
C GLU A 136 -16.83 36.35 -21.03
N SER A 137 -16.88 37.68 -21.23
CA SER A 137 -17.78 38.35 -22.18
C SER A 137 -17.31 38.31 -23.64
N ILE A 138 -16.08 37.88 -23.92
CA ILE A 138 -15.51 37.81 -25.28
C ILE A 138 -15.70 36.41 -25.89
N SER A 139 -16.03 35.39 -25.08
CA SER A 139 -16.17 34.01 -25.53
C SER A 139 -17.62 33.56 -25.81
N GLU A 140 -18.61 34.46 -25.71
CA GLU A 140 -20.03 34.17 -26.00
C GLU A 140 -20.57 34.79 -27.30
N ASP A 141 -19.72 35.36 -28.16
CA ASP A 141 -20.06 35.75 -29.55
C ASP A 141 -19.25 34.96 -30.61
#